data_AF-A0A811LML2-F1
#
_entry.id   AF-A0A811LML2-F1
#
_cell.length_a   1.000
_cell.length_b   1.000
_cell.length_c   1.000
_cell.angle_alpha   90.00
_cell.angle_beta   90.00
_cell.angle_gamma   90.00
#
_symmetry.space_group_name_H-M   'P 1'
#
loop_
_entity.id
_entity.type
_entity.pdbx_description
1 polymer ?
#
loop_
_entity_poly.entity_id
_entity_poly.type
_entity_poly.pdbx_seq_one_letter_code
_entity_poly.pdbx_strand_id
1 'polypeptide(L)'
;MANKEQKELQKVLKEYPVFKELESGRLQCQLTGHEVPNTAKHVQDHVKTKRFVNEWLIKKVIDEYEEYFENLGHNLLGCKLTLKTIARKGKDLEHHINGQKFKNAWKKEQEKKAVEAAQEGGSDGEKPDETQSDAEMEEEPVEVEEKKPKATSKAKAGQKRKIVVKRKSGKVAKKA
;
A
#
# COMPACT_ATOMS: atom_id res chain seq x y z
N MET A 1 9.94 -38.23 9.97
CA MET A 1 9.97 -36.76 10.19
C MET A 1 9.18 -35.97 9.14
N ALA A 2 8.85 -36.53 7.96
CA ALA A 2 8.05 -35.86 6.91
C ALA A 2 6.67 -35.35 7.35
N ASN A 3 6.05 -35.98 8.35
CA ASN A 3 4.71 -35.61 8.83
C ASN A 3 4.67 -34.28 9.61
N LYS A 4 5.81 -33.80 10.14
CA LYS A 4 5.86 -32.53 10.89
C LYS A 4 5.89 -31.33 9.94
N GLU A 5 6.72 -31.39 8.90
CA GLU A 5 6.84 -30.32 7.92
C GLU A 5 5.55 -30.11 7.12
N GLN A 6 4.83 -31.20 6.79
CA GLN A 6 3.51 -31.09 6.15
C GLN A 6 2.46 -30.45 7.05
N LYS A 7 2.47 -30.74 8.37
CA LYS A 7 1.58 -30.08 9.33
C LYS A 7 1.89 -28.60 9.48
N GLU A 8 3.17 -28.21 9.46
CA GLU A 8 3.58 -26.81 9.50
C GLU A 8 3.20 -26.06 8.22
N LEU A 9 3.37 -26.70 7.05
CA LEU A 9 2.87 -26.19 5.78
C LEU A 9 1.37 -25.96 5.82
N GLN A 10 0.58 -26.95 6.24
CA GLN A 10 -0.88 -26.82 6.32
C GLN A 10 -1.31 -25.71 7.29
N LYS A 11 -0.57 -25.46 8.37
CA LYS A 11 -0.87 -24.32 9.26
C LYS A 11 -0.64 -22.98 8.55
N VAL A 12 0.48 -22.83 7.85
CA VAL A 12 0.80 -21.60 7.11
C VAL A 12 -0.19 -21.39 5.95
N LEU A 13 -0.58 -22.46 5.25
CA LEU A 13 -1.60 -22.43 4.19
C LEU A 13 -2.98 -22.03 4.73
N LYS A 14 -3.34 -22.47 5.94
CA LYS A 14 -4.58 -22.04 6.62
C LYS A 14 -4.54 -20.58 7.05
N GLU A 15 -3.38 -20.10 7.50
CA GLU A 15 -3.20 -18.70 7.93
C GLU A 15 -3.21 -17.74 6.73
N TYR A 16 -2.70 -18.17 5.58
CA TYR A 16 -2.60 -17.37 4.36
C TYR A 16 -3.28 -18.07 3.18
N PRO A 17 -4.61 -17.89 2.98
CA PRO A 17 -5.36 -18.47 1.85
C PRO A 17 -5.09 -17.76 0.51
N VAL A 18 -3.84 -17.40 0.24
CA VAL A 18 -3.37 -16.72 -0.98
C VAL A 18 -2.39 -17.57 -1.80
N PHE A 19 -2.04 -18.76 -1.30
CA PHE A 19 -1.24 -19.73 -2.03
C PHE A 19 -2.15 -20.69 -2.79
N LYS A 20 -1.89 -20.85 -4.08
CA LYS A 20 -2.52 -21.87 -4.92
C LYS A 20 -1.51 -22.95 -5.24
N GLU A 21 -1.93 -24.21 -5.14
CA GLU A 21 -1.11 -25.33 -5.58
C GLU A 21 -1.16 -25.41 -7.11
N LEU A 22 0.01 -25.51 -7.73
CA LEU A 22 0.18 -25.69 -9.16
C LEU A 22 0.38 -27.19 -9.46
N GLU A 23 -0.01 -27.63 -10.66
CA GLU A 23 0.06 -29.03 -11.10
C GLU A 23 1.48 -29.63 -11.02
N SER A 24 2.50 -28.77 -11.03
CA SER A 24 3.91 -29.13 -10.90
C SER A 24 4.35 -29.46 -9.46
N GLY A 25 3.43 -29.46 -8.48
CA GLY A 25 3.73 -29.66 -7.07
C GLY A 25 4.37 -28.45 -6.38
N ARG A 26 4.25 -27.27 -6.98
CA ARG A 26 4.74 -25.98 -6.45
C ARG A 26 3.58 -25.11 -5.97
N LEU A 27 3.85 -24.15 -5.09
CA LEU A 27 2.86 -23.20 -4.60
C LEU A 27 3.06 -21.85 -5.29
N GLN A 28 2.02 -21.31 -5.91
CA GLN A 28 2.03 -19.96 -6.46
C GLN A 28 1.35 -18.99 -5.48
N CYS A 29 2.05 -17.94 -5.09
CA CYS A 29 1.45 -16.85 -4.33
C CYS A 29 0.66 -15.93 -5.28
N GLN A 30 -0.66 -15.80 -5.09
CA GLN A 30 -1.48 -14.93 -5.93
C GLN A 30 -1.16 -13.43 -5.75
N LEU A 31 -0.62 -13.05 -4.60
CA LEU A 31 -0.27 -11.66 -4.30
C LEU A 31 1.01 -11.21 -5.02
N THR A 32 2.05 -12.04 -4.96
CA THR A 32 3.38 -11.69 -5.45
C THR A 32 3.71 -12.34 -6.79
N GLY A 33 2.86 -13.25 -7.27
CA GLY A 33 3.10 -14.08 -8.46
C GLY A 33 4.30 -15.03 -8.33
N HIS A 34 4.90 -15.17 -7.14
CA HIS A 34 6.07 -16.01 -6.96
C HIS A 34 5.70 -17.48 -6.81
N GLU A 35 6.47 -18.32 -7.49
CA GLU A 35 6.44 -19.76 -7.32
C GLU A 35 7.40 -20.17 -6.21
N VAL A 36 6.88 -20.90 -5.23
CA VAL A 36 7.61 -21.38 -4.05
C VAL A 36 7.54 -22.91 -4.04
N PRO A 37 8.64 -23.60 -3.72
CA PRO A 37 8.60 -25.05 -3.49
C PRO A 37 7.64 -25.40 -2.36
N ASN A 38 6.98 -26.56 -2.42
CA ASN A 38 6.11 -27.07 -1.36
C ASN A 38 6.93 -27.56 -0.15
N THR A 39 7.66 -26.65 0.48
CA THR A 39 8.55 -26.91 1.63
C THR A 39 8.30 -25.85 2.69
N ALA A 40 8.06 -26.26 3.94
CA ALA A 40 7.66 -25.37 5.04
C ALA A 40 8.58 -24.16 5.19
N LYS A 41 9.90 -24.39 5.11
CA LYS A 41 10.93 -23.35 5.26
C LYS A 41 10.81 -22.28 4.19
N HIS A 42 10.71 -22.68 2.92
CA HIS A 42 10.63 -21.75 1.79
C HIS A 42 9.35 -20.91 1.83
N VAL A 43 8.22 -21.50 2.23
CA VAL A 43 6.96 -20.75 2.38
C VAL A 43 7.04 -19.76 3.53
N GLN A 44 7.56 -20.17 4.70
CA GLN A 44 7.74 -19.26 5.82
C GLN A 44 8.72 -18.13 5.51
N ASP A 45 9.79 -18.41 4.79
CA ASP A 45 10.75 -17.39 4.37
C ASP A 45 10.11 -16.42 3.37
N HIS A 46 9.26 -16.91 2.45
CA HIS A 46 8.49 -16.08 1.54
C HIS A 46 7.53 -15.14 2.29
N VAL A 47 6.79 -15.66 3.28
CA VAL A 47 5.84 -14.87 4.09
C VAL A 47 6.54 -13.74 4.85
N LYS A 48 7.79 -13.95 5.28
CA LYS A 48 8.59 -12.92 5.97
C LYS A 48 9.17 -11.86 5.04
N THR A 49 9.10 -12.04 3.72
CA THR A 49 9.66 -11.05 2.78
C THR A 49 8.89 -9.74 2.81
N LYS A 50 9.61 -8.63 2.64
CA LYS A 50 9.01 -7.28 2.57
C LYS A 50 7.96 -7.14 1.47
N ARG A 51 8.12 -7.88 0.37
CA ARG A 51 7.18 -7.88 -0.75
C ARG A 51 5.85 -8.52 -0.35
N PHE A 52 5.90 -9.71 0.27
CA PHE A 52 4.71 -10.39 0.75
C PHE A 52 3.99 -9.57 1.81
N VAL A 53 4.71 -9.07 2.82
CA VAL A 53 4.12 -8.27 3.91
C VAL A 53 3.40 -7.03 3.36
N ASN A 54 4.01 -6.33 2.39
CA ASN A 54 3.38 -5.16 1.78
C ASN A 54 2.10 -5.51 1.02
N GLU A 55 2.12 -6.52 0.14
CA GLU A 55 0.92 -6.91 -0.63
C GLU A 55 -0.16 -7.50 0.29
N TRP A 56 0.23 -8.22 1.34
CA TRP A 56 -0.70 -8.74 2.34
C TRP A 56 -1.40 -7.62 3.10
N LEU A 57 -0.67 -6.58 3.52
CA LEU A 57 -1.24 -5.40 4.14
C LEU A 57 -2.19 -4.66 3.19
N ILE A 58 -1.78 -4.47 1.94
CA ILE A 58 -2.63 -3.86 0.91
C ILE A 58 -3.93 -4.65 0.76
N LYS A 59 -3.84 -5.99 0.63
CA LYS A 59 -5.02 -6.84 0.52
C LYS A 59 -5.93 -6.71 1.75
N LYS A 60 -5.39 -6.78 2.96
CA LYS A 60 -6.19 -6.62 4.20
C LYS A 60 -6.94 -5.28 4.23
N VAL A 61 -6.26 -4.19 3.89
CA VAL A 61 -6.85 -2.85 3.85
C VAL A 61 -7.93 -2.78 2.78
N ILE A 62 -7.69 -3.32 1.59
CA ILE A 62 -8.68 -3.31 0.52
C ILE A 62 -9.88 -4.17 0.93
N ASP A 63 -9.68 -5.36 1.49
CA ASP A 63 -10.76 -6.23 1.95
C ASP A 63 -11.61 -5.57 3.07
N GLU A 64 -11.01 -4.74 3.93
CA GLU A 64 -11.69 -4.04 5.04
C GLU A 64 -12.38 -2.74 4.60
N TYR A 65 -11.81 -2.02 3.62
CA TYR A 65 -12.24 -0.68 3.21
C TYR A 65 -12.54 -0.60 1.70
N GLU A 66 -12.97 -1.69 1.06
CA GLU A 66 -13.20 -1.78 -0.38
C GLU A 66 -14.12 -0.66 -0.91
N GLU A 67 -15.11 -0.28 -0.11
CA GLU A 67 -16.08 0.77 -0.42
C GLU A 67 -15.46 2.17 -0.49
N TYR A 68 -14.30 2.39 0.14
CA TYR A 68 -13.66 3.70 0.25
C TYR A 68 -12.38 3.85 -0.58
N PHE A 69 -11.83 2.75 -1.12
CA PHE A 69 -10.63 2.80 -1.93
C PHE A 69 -10.91 2.48 -3.40
N GLU A 70 -10.54 3.38 -4.29
CA GLU A 70 -10.64 3.20 -5.74
C GLU A 70 -9.26 3.00 -6.35
N ASN A 71 -9.14 2.05 -7.26
CA ASN A 71 -7.91 1.86 -8.03
C ASN A 71 -7.89 2.84 -9.22
N LEU A 72 -7.09 3.91 -9.11
CA LEU A 72 -6.94 4.93 -10.18
C LEU A 72 -5.95 4.50 -11.29
N GLY A 73 -5.34 3.32 -11.19
CA GLY A 73 -4.33 2.83 -12.11
C GLY A 73 -2.89 3.24 -11.71
N HIS A 74 -1.89 2.66 -12.37
CA HIS A 74 -0.46 2.97 -12.13
C HIS A 74 0.05 2.81 -10.68
N ASN A 75 -0.49 1.84 -9.93
CA ASN A 75 -0.15 1.63 -8.52
C ASN A 75 -0.54 2.81 -7.62
N LEU A 76 -1.64 3.48 -7.94
CA LEU A 76 -2.23 4.54 -7.13
C LEU A 76 -3.63 4.12 -6.67
N LEU A 77 -3.91 4.37 -5.39
CA LEU A 77 -5.19 4.16 -4.73
C LEU A 77 -5.78 5.51 -4.36
N GLY A 78 -6.98 5.82 -4.82
CA GLY A 78 -7.75 6.99 -4.40
C GLY A 78 -8.57 6.65 -3.16
N CYS A 79 -8.49 7.47 -2.13
CA CYS A 79 -9.40 7.37 -0.99
C CYS A 79 -10.61 8.28 -1.25
N LYS A 80 -11.83 7.71 -1.28
CA LYS A 80 -13.07 8.48 -1.46
C LYS A 80 -13.33 9.44 -0.29
N LEU A 81 -13.05 9.01 0.93
CA LEU A 81 -13.30 9.79 2.15
C LEU A 81 -12.47 11.08 2.20
N THR A 82 -11.22 11.02 1.77
CA THR A 82 -10.29 12.15 1.86
C THR A 82 -9.98 12.79 0.52
N LEU A 83 -10.53 12.23 -0.58
CA LEU A 83 -10.28 12.59 -1.98
C LEU A 83 -8.77 12.63 -2.33
N LYS A 84 -7.96 11.84 -1.62
CA LYS A 84 -6.51 11.84 -1.75
C LYS A 84 -6.02 10.60 -2.48
N THR A 85 -5.12 10.81 -3.42
CA THR A 85 -4.38 9.72 -4.08
C THR A 85 -3.20 9.29 -3.22
N ILE A 86 -3.06 7.98 -3.01
CA ILE A 86 -2.07 7.32 -2.18
C ILE A 86 -1.33 6.32 -3.07
N ALA A 87 -0.03 6.14 -2.85
CA ALA A 87 0.71 5.08 -3.52
C ALA A 87 0.26 3.70 -3.01
N ARG A 88 0.18 2.71 -3.90
CA ARG A 88 -0.08 1.31 -3.57
C ARG A 88 1.14 0.69 -2.88
N LYS A 89 1.38 1.09 -1.65
CA LYS A 89 2.44 0.62 -0.75
C LYS A 89 1.82 0.43 0.63
N GLY A 90 2.07 -0.73 1.25
CA GLY A 90 1.48 -1.06 2.56
C GLY A 90 1.72 0.02 3.62
N LYS A 91 2.93 0.58 3.70
CA LYS A 91 3.26 1.64 4.67
C LYS A 91 2.49 2.94 4.45
N ASP A 92 2.31 3.35 3.20
CA ASP A 92 1.60 4.59 2.87
C ASP A 92 0.10 4.45 3.19
N LEU A 93 -0.47 3.26 2.96
CA LEU A 93 -1.84 2.92 3.37
C LEU A 93 -2.01 2.89 4.89
N GLU A 94 -1.12 2.20 5.61
CA GLU A 94 -1.14 2.17 7.08
C GLU A 94 -1.05 3.57 7.68
N HIS A 95 -0.18 4.42 7.14
CA HIS A 95 -0.03 5.79 7.60
C HIS A 95 -1.27 6.63 7.27
N HIS A 96 -1.91 6.38 6.12
CA HIS A 96 -3.13 7.05 5.74
C HIS A 96 -4.29 6.71 6.69
N ILE A 97 -4.53 5.43 6.94
CA ILE A 97 -5.62 4.92 7.79
C ILE A 97 -5.42 5.37 9.24
N ASN A 98 -4.19 5.31 9.73
CA ASN A 98 -3.88 5.76 11.09
C ASN A 98 -3.86 7.29 11.22
N GLY A 99 -3.86 8.01 10.10
CA GLY A 99 -3.84 9.46 10.06
C GLY A 99 -5.13 10.10 10.59
N GLN A 100 -4.99 11.27 11.21
CA GLN A 100 -6.11 12.01 11.80
C GLN A 100 -7.21 12.33 10.78
N LYS A 101 -6.82 12.65 9.54
CA LYS A 101 -7.76 12.99 8.46
C LYS A 101 -8.69 11.83 8.11
N PHE A 102 -8.14 10.61 7.99
CA PHE A 102 -8.93 9.42 7.69
C PHE A 102 -9.87 9.08 8.84
N LYS A 103 -9.36 9.06 10.08
CA LYS A 103 -10.19 8.78 11.28
C LYS A 103 -11.35 9.76 11.44
N ASN A 104 -11.11 11.05 11.22
CA ASN A 104 -12.16 12.06 11.31
C ASN A 104 -13.19 11.91 10.18
N ALA A 105 -12.74 11.65 8.95
CA ALA A 105 -13.65 11.43 7.82
C ALA A 105 -14.48 10.15 8.00
N TRP A 106 -13.86 9.06 8.46
CA TRP A 106 -14.52 7.80 8.74
C TRP A 106 -15.58 7.92 9.84
N LYS A 107 -15.30 8.67 10.92
CA LYS A 107 -16.32 8.95 11.96
C LYS A 107 -17.52 9.69 11.40
N LYS A 108 -17.29 10.75 10.61
CA LYS A 108 -18.37 11.52 9.99
C LYS A 108 -19.22 10.68 9.04
N GLU A 109 -18.58 9.78 8.29
CA GLU A 109 -19.28 8.88 7.38
C GLU A 109 -20.16 7.87 8.15
N GLN A 110 -19.63 7.32 9.25
CA GLN A 110 -20.41 6.42 10.11
C GLN A 110 -21.58 7.13 10.78
N GLU A 111 -21.41 8.40 11.20
CA GLU A 111 -22.51 9.21 11.73
C GLU A 111 -23.59 9.48 10.67
N LYS A 112 -23.19 9.83 9.44
CA LYS A 112 -24.14 10.00 8.33
C LYS A 112 -24.89 8.73 8.01
N LYS A 113 -24.19 7.60 7.90
CA LYS A 113 -24.80 6.29 7.63
C LYS A 113 -25.78 5.87 8.73
N ALA A 114 -25.51 6.24 9.99
CA ALA A 114 -26.44 6.00 11.09
C ALA A 114 -27.68 6.91 11.04
N VAL A 115 -27.53 8.16 10.60
CA VAL A 115 -28.67 9.09 10.40
C VAL A 115 -29.51 8.68 9.20
N GLU A 116 -28.89 8.33 8.07
CA GLU A 116 -29.60 7.82 6.89
C GLU A 116 -30.38 6.56 7.24
N ALA A 117 -29.76 5.57 7.89
CA ALA A 117 -30.44 4.35 8.34
C ALA A 117 -31.61 4.60 9.30
N ALA A 118 -31.59 5.70 10.06
CA ALA A 118 -32.70 6.10 10.92
C ALA A 118 -33.81 6.85 10.16
N GLN A 119 -33.49 7.48 9.02
CA GLN A 119 -34.40 8.28 8.23
C GLN A 119 -35.18 7.45 7.18
N GLU A 120 -34.73 6.23 6.85
CA GLU A 120 -35.42 5.30 5.94
C GLU A 120 -36.67 4.63 6.57
N GLY A 121 -36.93 4.89 7.87
CA GLY A 121 -38.07 4.39 8.62
C GLY A 121 -39.11 5.45 9.04
N GLY A 122 -39.00 6.70 8.56
CA GLY A 122 -39.86 7.80 9.00
C GLY A 122 -40.48 8.58 7.85
N SER A 123 -41.76 8.34 7.60
CA SER A 123 -42.64 9.18 6.79
C SER A 123 -42.73 10.62 7.32
N ASP A 124 -42.81 11.57 6.39
CA ASP A 124 -43.44 12.90 6.49
C ASP A 124 -42.93 13.89 7.57
N GLY A 125 -42.45 15.06 7.14
CA GLY A 125 -42.48 16.26 8.00
C GLY A 125 -41.26 17.17 7.98
N GLU A 126 -41.44 18.32 7.32
CA GLU A 126 -40.82 19.62 7.61
C GLU A 126 -39.33 19.86 7.29
N LYS A 127 -39.17 20.52 6.16
CA LYS A 127 -38.13 21.48 5.80
C LYS A 127 -38.07 22.61 6.84
N PRO A 128 -36.94 22.88 7.53
CA PRO A 128 -36.72 24.20 8.09
C PRO A 128 -36.16 25.14 7.04
N ASP A 129 -36.87 26.25 7.01
CA ASP A 129 -36.80 27.46 6.22
C ASP A 129 -35.44 28.17 6.24
N GLU A 130 -35.29 28.98 5.21
CA GLU A 130 -34.18 29.86 4.91
C GLU A 130 -33.85 30.77 6.10
N THR A 131 -32.57 30.98 6.38
CA THR A 131 -32.17 32.18 7.11
C THR A 131 -30.98 32.81 6.40
N GLN A 132 -31.32 33.82 5.61
CA GLN A 132 -30.42 34.83 5.10
C GLN A 132 -29.63 35.45 6.27
N SER A 133 -28.31 35.47 6.16
CA SER A 133 -27.52 36.55 6.75
C SER A 133 -26.55 37.04 5.68
N ASP A 134 -27.05 38.08 5.02
CA ASP A 134 -26.31 39.08 4.29
C ASP A 134 -25.33 39.76 5.26
N ALA A 135 -24.04 39.67 4.98
CA ALA A 135 -22.99 40.45 5.65
C ALA A 135 -21.83 40.64 4.69
N GLU A 136 -21.95 41.73 3.93
CA GLU A 136 -20.91 42.67 3.53
C GLU A 136 -19.53 42.14 3.09
N MET A 137 -19.37 42.25 1.78
CA MET A 137 -18.16 42.55 1.03
C MET A 137 -17.25 43.60 1.70
N GLU A 138 -15.99 43.24 1.98
CA GLU A 138 -14.86 44.16 1.79
C GLU A 138 -13.69 43.43 1.14
N GLU A 139 -13.17 44.05 0.08
CA GLU A 139 -12.08 43.56 -0.76
C GLU A 139 -10.71 43.82 -0.12
N GLU A 140 -9.81 42.85 -0.29
CA GLU A 140 -8.36 42.89 -0.65
C GLU A 140 -7.49 44.11 -0.22
N PRO A 141 -6.18 43.95 0.13
CA PRO A 141 -5.25 43.14 -0.67
C PRO A 141 -4.03 42.50 0.03
N VAL A 142 -3.42 41.55 -0.70
CA VAL A 142 -1.99 41.14 -0.81
C VAL A 142 -1.08 41.10 0.44
N GLU A 143 -0.43 39.96 0.66
CA GLU A 143 1.04 39.92 0.76
C GLU A 143 1.63 38.52 0.55
N VAL A 144 2.77 38.54 -0.12
CA VAL A 144 3.49 37.43 -0.74
C VAL A 144 4.50 36.87 0.26
N GLU A 145 4.49 35.55 0.54
CA GLU A 145 5.68 34.88 1.07
C GLU A 145 5.95 33.57 0.33
N GLU A 146 6.82 33.67 -0.68
CA GLU A 146 7.62 32.58 -1.21
C GLU A 146 8.43 31.90 -0.09
N LYS A 147 8.14 30.63 0.21
CA LYS A 147 9.10 29.76 0.92
C LYS A 147 9.67 28.71 -0.01
N LYS A 148 10.85 29.08 -0.52
CA LYS A 148 11.84 28.26 -1.23
C LYS A 148 11.95 26.82 -0.72
N PRO A 149 12.21 25.85 -1.63
CA PRO A 149 12.69 24.53 -1.27
C PRO A 149 14.13 24.60 -0.72
N LYS A 150 14.33 24.22 0.55
CA LYS A 150 15.67 23.92 1.06
C LYS A 150 16.12 22.54 0.57
N ALA A 151 16.88 22.56 -0.52
CA ALA A 151 17.88 21.55 -0.79
C ALA A 151 18.94 21.58 0.32
N THR A 152 19.11 20.48 1.05
CA THR A 152 20.35 20.20 1.78
C THR A 152 20.98 18.96 1.21
N SER A 153 21.94 19.21 0.33
CA SER A 153 23.06 18.35 0.00
C SER A 153 23.74 17.82 1.26
N LYS A 154 23.90 16.50 1.36
CA LYS A 154 25.09 15.89 1.97
C LYS A 154 25.57 14.75 1.09
N ALA A 155 26.46 15.11 0.19
CA ALA A 155 27.44 14.21 -0.38
C ALA A 155 28.24 13.58 0.78
N LYS A 156 28.28 12.25 0.85
CA LYS A 156 29.38 11.53 1.47
C LYS A 156 29.97 10.58 0.44
N ALA A 157 31.15 11.00 -0.02
CA ALA A 157 32.37 10.22 -0.20
C ALA A 157 32.25 8.90 -0.96
N GLY A 158 32.90 8.88 -2.13
CA GLY A 158 32.96 7.76 -3.03
C GLY A 158 33.55 6.48 -2.43
N GLN A 159 33.04 5.36 -2.92
CA GLN A 159 33.84 4.18 -3.18
C GLN A 159 33.74 3.85 -4.66
N LYS A 160 34.67 4.42 -5.44
CA LYS A 160 34.99 3.88 -6.75
C LYS A 160 35.59 2.49 -6.53
N ARG A 161 34.77 1.44 -6.65
CA ARG A 161 35.29 0.07 -6.78
C ARG A 161 36.08 0.03 -8.08
N LYS A 162 37.41 0.01 -7.98
CA LYS A 162 38.30 -0.31 -9.10
C LYS A 162 37.93 -1.70 -9.59
N ILE A 163 37.22 -1.79 -10.71
CA ILE A 163 37.11 -3.02 -11.48
C ILE A 163 38.48 -3.23 -12.11
N VAL A 164 39.32 -4.04 -11.47
CA VAL A 164 40.56 -4.53 -12.08
C VAL A 164 40.14 -5.55 -13.13
N VAL A 165 39.97 -5.09 -14.36
CA VAL A 165 39.87 -5.98 -15.52
C VAL A 165 41.25 -6.58 -15.74
N LYS A 166 41.47 -7.77 -15.19
CA LYS A 166 42.68 -8.56 -15.40
C LYS A 166 42.68 -9.04 -16.86
N ARG A 167 43.22 -8.21 -17.76
CA ARG A 167 43.48 -8.59 -19.15
C ARG A 167 44.44 -9.78 -19.13
N LYS A 168 43.90 -10.95 -19.49
CA LYS A 168 44.63 -12.19 -19.68
C LYS A 168 45.51 -11.98 -20.92
N SER A 169 46.79 -11.65 -20.73
CA SER A 169 47.77 -11.57 -21.81
C SER A 169 47.90 -12.96 -22.43
N GLY A 170 47.34 -13.11 -23.63
CA GLY A 170 47.52 -14.27 -24.48
C GLY A 170 48.99 -14.45 -24.80
N LYS A 171 49.56 -15.57 -24.35
CA LYS A 171 50.89 -16.05 -24.71
C LYS A 171 50.81 -16.56 -26.14
N VAL A 172 51.14 -15.73 -27.12
CA VAL A 172 51.31 -16.17 -28.50
C VAL A 172 52.67 -16.85 -28.59
N ALA A 173 52.66 -18.18 -28.68
CA ALA A 173 53.84 -18.98 -28.94
C ALA A 173 54.34 -18.67 -30.37
N LYS A 174 55.56 -18.14 -30.45
CA LYS A 174 56.29 -17.99 -31.71
C LYS A 174 56.89 -19.37 -32.03
N LYS A 175 56.35 -20.05 -33.05
CA LYS A 175 57.03 -21.17 -33.71
C LYS A 175 58.04 -20.58 -34.70
N ALA A 176 59.30 -20.92 -34.51
CA ALA A 176 60.35 -20.94 -35.52
C ALA A 176 61.22 -22.15 -35.20
#